data_AF-A0A077DCD8-F1
#
_entry.id   AF-A0A077DCD8-F1
#
_cell.length_a   1.000
_cell.length_b   1.000
_cell.length_c   1.000
_cell.angle_alpha   90.00
_cell.angle_beta   90.00
_cell.angle_gamma   90.00
#
_symmetry.space_group_name_H-M   'P 1'
#
loop_
_entity.id
_entity.type
_entity.pdbx_description
1 polymer ?
#
loop_
_entity_poly.entity_id
_entity_poly.type
_entity_poly.pdbx_seq_one_letter_code
_entity_poly.pdbx_strand_id
1 'polypeptide(L)' 'MTTWSSFMLMDSTSPLMEHLNLFHDYTMIILMSILTIICYTMIMIMKNKFINK' A
#
# COMPACT_ATOMS: atom_id res chain seq x y z
N MET A 1 -19.82 3.84 13.78
CA MET A 1 -20.08 5.19 13.21
C MET A 1 -18.73 5.76 12.81
N THR A 2 -18.57 6.29 11.59
CA THR A 2 -17.28 6.84 11.15
C THR A 2 -16.98 8.08 11.98
N THR A 3 -15.84 8.09 12.64
CA THR A 3 -15.27 9.33 13.18
C THR A 3 -14.48 10.00 12.07
N TRP A 4 -14.43 11.33 12.08
CA TRP A 4 -13.77 12.17 11.08
C TRP A 4 -12.27 11.86 10.88
N SER A 5 -11.67 11.06 11.77
CA SER A 5 -10.26 10.70 11.78
C SER A 5 -10.00 9.19 11.61
N SER A 6 -10.94 8.43 11.06
CA SER A 6 -10.74 6.98 10.84
C SER A 6 -9.99 6.73 9.53
N PHE A 7 -8.70 6.37 9.64
CA PHE A 7 -7.89 5.86 8.52
C PHE A 7 -8.17 4.39 8.20
N MET A 8 -8.73 3.66 9.17
CA MET A 8 -9.10 2.25 9.01
C MET A 8 -10.54 2.11 8.50
N LEU A 9 -10.81 0.99 7.85
CA LEU A 9 -12.18 0.55 7.56
C LEU A 9 -12.95 0.38 8.88
N MET A 10 -14.25 0.64 8.84
CA MET A 10 -15.11 0.41 10.01
C MET A 10 -15.14 -1.08 10.35
N ASP A 11 -15.44 -1.40 11.60
CA ASP A 11 -15.67 -2.80 12.01
C ASP A 11 -16.76 -3.44 11.14
N SER A 12 -16.52 -4.68 10.71
CA SER A 12 -17.41 -5.41 9.81
C SER A 12 -18.75 -5.72 10.47
N THR A 13 -19.83 -5.14 9.96
CA THR A 13 -21.21 -5.37 10.44
C THR A 13 -21.91 -6.53 9.75
N SER A 14 -21.27 -7.14 8.74
CA SER A 14 -21.79 -8.29 8.00
C SER A 14 -20.65 -9.23 7.55
N PRO A 15 -20.91 -10.53 7.36
CA PRO A 15 -19.91 -11.49 6.92
C PRO A 15 -19.35 -11.16 5.52
N LEU A 16 -20.11 -10.49 4.66
CA LEU A 16 -19.62 -10.02 3.36
C LEU A 16 -18.54 -8.94 3.50
N MET A 17 -18.70 -8.03 4.48
CA MET A 17 -17.76 -6.94 4.72
C MET A 17 -16.42 -7.45 5.27
N GLU A 18 -16.43 -8.54 6.03
CA GLU A 18 -15.20 -9.20 6.48
C GLU A 18 -14.39 -9.74 5.28
N HIS A 19 -15.05 -10.36 4.30
CA HIS A 19 -14.39 -10.79 3.07
C HIS A 19 -13.80 -9.63 2.26
N LEU A 20 -14.50 -8.48 2.21
CA LEU A 20 -14.01 -7.29 1.53
C LEU A 20 -12.79 -6.68 2.26
N ASN A 21 -12.79 -6.68 3.60
CA ASN A 21 -11.65 -6.22 4.38
C ASN A 21 -10.41 -7.10 4.13
N LEU A 22 -10.57 -8.43 4.10
CA LEU A 22 -9.48 -9.35 3.76
C LEU A 22 -8.95 -9.12 2.34
N PHE A 23 -9.84 -8.91 1.37
CA PHE A 23 -9.45 -8.59 0.01
C PHE A 23 -8.68 -7.25 -0.06
N HIS A 24 -9.20 -6.22 0.61
CA HIS A 24 -8.54 -4.92 0.70
C HIS A 24 -7.10 -5.06 1.22
N ASP A 25 -6.91 -5.76 2.34
CA ASP A 25 -5.59 -5.92 2.94
C ASP A 25 -4.62 -6.65 2.00
N TYR A 26 -5.09 -7.71 1.31
CA TYR A 26 -4.30 -8.39 0.29
C TYR A 26 -3.88 -7.45 -0.86
N THR A 27 -4.81 -6.65 -1.38
CA THR A 27 -4.49 -5.70 -2.45
C THR A 27 -3.52 -4.61 -2.01
N MET A 28 -3.63 -4.13 -0.77
CA MET A 28 -2.76 -3.11 -0.21
C MET A 28 -1.33 -3.64 -0.02
N ILE A 29 -1.16 -4.91 0.40
CA ILE A 29 0.15 -5.55 0.48
C ILE A 29 0.81 -5.61 -0.90
N ILE A 30 0.06 -6.02 -1.93
CA ILE A 30 0.58 -6.09 -3.31
C ILE A 30 0.98 -4.70 -3.79
N LEU A 31 0.12 -3.69 -3.63
CA LEU A 31 0.38 -2.32 -4.05
C LEU A 31 1.62 -1.74 -3.36
N MET A 32 1.77 -1.97 -2.05
CA MET A 32 2.93 -1.49 -1.29
C MET A 32 4.23 -2.21 -1.69
N SER A 33 4.16 -3.51 -2.02
CA SER A 33 5.32 -4.24 -2.53
C SER A 33 5.85 -3.64 -3.83
N ILE A 34 4.96 -3.25 -4.74
CA ILE A 34 5.35 -2.65 -6.02
C ILE A 34 5.91 -1.24 -5.81
N LEU A 35 5.26 -0.43 -4.96
CA LEU A 35 5.73 0.92 -4.64
C LEU A 35 7.12 0.93 -3.98
N THR A 36 7.39 -0.02 -3.07
CA THR A 36 8.71 -0.12 -2.42
C THR A 36 9.81 -0.50 -3.40
N ILE A 37 9.54 -1.40 -4.34
CA ILE A 37 10.47 -1.76 -5.42
C ILE A 37 10.78 -0.53 -6.29
N ILE A 38 9.76 0.20 -6.74
CA ILE A 38 9.95 1.40 -7.58
C ILE A 38 10.67 2.51 -6.81
N CYS A 39 10.32 2.73 -5.54
CA CYS A 39 10.98 3.71 -4.70
C CYS A 39 12.47 3.36 -4.52
N TYR A 40 12.78 2.09 -4.28
CA TYR A 40 14.15 1.61 -4.16
C TYR A 40 14.95 1.83 -5.44
N THR A 41 14.39 1.51 -6.62
CA THR A 41 15.09 1.72 -7.89
C THR A 41 15.33 3.21 -8.17
N MET A 42 14.36 4.08 -7.86
CA MET A 42 14.53 5.53 -7.96
C MET A 42 15.66 6.05 -7.06
N ILE A 43 15.71 5.61 -5.80
CA ILE A 43 16.77 6.00 -4.87
C ILE A 43 18.14 5.51 -5.36
N MET A 44 18.21 4.29 -5.89
CA MET A 44 19.45 3.74 -6.44
C MET A 44 19.95 4.54 -7.65
N ILE A 45 19.06 4.96 -8.55
CA ILE A 45 19.42 5.80 -9.70
C ILE A 45 19.91 7.18 -9.23
N MET A 46 19.23 7.82 -8.28
CA MET A 46 19.64 9.14 -7.76
C MET A 46 20.99 9.10 -7.03
N LYS A 47 21.30 8.00 -6.34
CA LYS A 47 22.59 7.81 -5.65
C LYS A 47 23.70 7.33 -6.59
N ASN A 48 23.38 6.96 -7.83
CA ASN A 48 24.37 6.48 -8.78
C ASN A 48 25.23 7.65 -9.29
N LYS A 49 26.53 7.63 -8.94
CA LYS A 49 27.51 8.63 -9.39
C LYS A 49 28.09 8.31 -10.77
N PHE A 50 27.85 7.11 -11.30
CA PHE A 50 28.34 6.71 -12.62
C PHE A 50 27.37 7.21 -13.70
N ILE A 51 27.72 8.36 -14.29
CA ILE A 51 27.08 8.86 -15.49
C ILE A 51 27.70 8.11 -16.67
N ASN A 52 26.95 7.19 -17.27
CA ASN A 52 27.33 6.58 -18.53
C ASN A 52 27.09 7.63 -19.64
N LYS A 53 28.17 8.16 -20.23
CA LYS A 53 28.09 9.09 -21.38
C LYS A 53 27.68 8.36 -22.64
#